data_AF-A0A952FHM6-F1
#
_entry.id   AF-A0A952FHM6-F1
#
_cell.length_a   1.000
_cell.length_b   1.000
_cell.length_c   1.000
_cell.angle_alpha   90.00
_cell.angle_beta   90.00
_cell.angle_gamma   90.00
#
_symmetry.space_group_name_H-M   'P 1'
#
loop_
_entity.id
_entity.type
_entity.pdbx_description
1 polymer ?
#
loop_
_entity_poly.entity_id
_entity_poly.type
_entity_poly.pdbx_seq_one_letter_code
_entity_poly.pdbx_strand_id
1 'polypeptide(L)' 'MPVNLVATPAADLYPVPGVRWGIAEAGIRKANRKDLSVLLLDEGASVGAVFTQNRFCAAPVQICREHL' A
#
# COMPACT_ATOMS: atom_id res chain seq x y z
N MET A 1 1.88 -3.55 -19.61
CA MET A 1 1.42 -4.79 -18.98
C MET A 1 2.51 -5.84 -19.13
N PRO A 2 2.79 -6.65 -18.11
CA PRO A 2 3.80 -7.68 -18.23
C PRO A 2 3.33 -8.73 -19.26
N VAL A 3 4.21 -9.08 -20.19
CA VAL A 3 3.98 -10.12 -21.21
C VAL A 3 4.74 -11.38 -20.78
N ASN A 4 4.09 -12.55 -20.87
CA ASN A 4 4.67 -13.86 -20.50
C ASN A 4 5.19 -13.95 -19.05
N LEU A 5 4.59 -13.22 -18.11
CA LEU A 5 4.93 -13.35 -16.69
C LEU A 5 4.40 -14.67 -16.13
N VAL A 6 5.31 -15.55 -15.72
CA VAL A 6 4.98 -16.71 -14.89
C VAL A 6 5.07 -16.27 -13.43
N ALA A 7 3.98 -16.40 -12.68
CA ALA A 7 3.96 -16.00 -11.28
C ALA A 7 4.87 -16.91 -10.45
N THR A 8 5.75 -16.30 -9.64
CA THR A 8 6.59 -17.02 -8.69
C THR A 8 5.73 -17.66 -7.59
N PRO A 9 5.94 -18.94 -7.24
CA PRO A 9 5.27 -19.56 -6.11
C PRO A 9 5.52 -18.78 -4.81
N ALA A 10 4.53 -18.74 -3.92
CA ALA A 10 4.61 -17.96 -2.69
C ALA A 10 5.77 -18.37 -1.77
N ALA A 11 6.15 -19.66 -1.78
CA ALA A 11 7.26 -20.19 -1.01
C ALA A 11 8.63 -19.64 -1.45
N ASP A 12 8.73 -19.16 -2.70
CA ASP A 12 9.96 -18.67 -3.32
C ASP A 12 10.02 -17.13 -3.35
N LEU A 13 9.07 -16.44 -2.69
CA LEU A 13 9.07 -14.99 -2.59
C LEU A 13 10.03 -14.53 -1.47
N TYR A 14 10.98 -13.67 -1.84
CA TYR A 14 11.87 -13.02 -0.90
C TYR A 14 11.27 -11.70 -0.40
N PRO A 15 11.58 -11.28 0.84
CA PRO A 15 11.23 -9.95 1.31
C PRO A 15 11.93 -8.88 0.47
N VAL A 16 11.26 -7.75 0.26
CA VAL A 16 11.87 -6.58 -0.40
C VAL A 16 12.66 -5.79 0.64
N PRO A 17 13.99 -5.64 0.50
CA PRO A 17 14.78 -4.84 1.43
C PRO A 17 14.26 -3.41 1.53
N GLY A 18 14.21 -2.88 2.76
CA GLY A 18 13.74 -1.52 3.04
C GLY A 18 12.23 -1.31 2.99
N VAL A 19 11.45 -2.38 2.87
CA VAL A 19 9.98 -2.34 2.94
C VAL A 19 9.49 -3.09 4.17
N ARG A 20 8.65 -2.44 4.98
CA ARG A 20 8.04 -3.03 6.18
C ARG A 20 6.52 -2.86 6.15
N TRP A 21 5.79 -3.97 6.30
CA TRP A 21 4.33 -3.97 6.32
C TRP A 21 3.79 -4.31 7.71
N GLY A 22 3.09 -3.36 8.33
CA GLY A 22 2.37 -3.53 9.58
C GLY A 22 0.87 -3.70 9.34
N ILE A 23 0.23 -4.55 10.14
CA ILE A 23 -1.21 -4.78 10.15
C ILE A 23 -1.71 -4.82 11.59
N ALA A 24 -2.86 -4.19 11.86
CA ALA A 24 -3.43 -4.11 13.19
C ALA A 24 -4.97 -4.21 13.16
N GLU A 25 -5.54 -4.60 14.30
CA GLU A 25 -6.98 -4.56 14.58
C GLU A 25 -7.27 -3.27 15.37
N ALA A 26 -7.50 -2.17 14.66
CA ALA A 26 -7.72 -0.85 15.24
C ALA A 26 -9.19 -0.63 15.68
N GLY A 27 -10.11 -1.53 15.28
CA GLY A 27 -11.51 -1.47 15.70
C GLY A 27 -12.33 -0.38 15.00
N ILE A 28 -11.89 0.08 13.83
CA ILE A 28 -12.52 1.16 13.04
C ILE A 28 -13.85 0.69 12.46
N ARG A 29 -13.90 -0.55 11.94
CA ARG A 29 -15.12 -1.06 11.28
C ARG A 29 -15.76 -2.23 12.03
N LYS A 30 -14.98 -3.23 12.44
CA LYS A 30 -15.45 -4.46 13.10
C LYS A 30 -14.42 -4.94 14.10
N ALA A 31 -14.87 -5.38 15.28
CA ALA A 31 -14.01 -6.04 16.25
C ALA A 31 -13.44 -7.35 15.70
N ASN A 32 -12.25 -7.74 16.20
CA ASN A 32 -11.56 -8.99 15.86
C ASN A 32 -11.27 -9.14 14.36
N ARG A 33 -10.99 -8.03 13.68
CA ARG A 33 -10.63 -8.01 12.26
C ARG A 33 -9.53 -6.98 12.02
N LYS A 34 -8.48 -7.41 11.32
CA LYS A 34 -7.47 -6.52 10.74
C LYS A 34 -8.14 -5.49 9.83
N ASP A 35 -8.02 -4.22 10.18
CA ASP A 35 -8.69 -3.11 9.51
C ASP A 35 -7.79 -1.88 9.32
N LEU A 36 -6.55 -1.94 9.83
CA LEU A 36 -5.51 -0.94 9.59
C LEU A 36 -4.26 -1.62 9.02
N SER A 37 -3.65 -0.97 8.04
CA SER A 37 -2.36 -1.36 7.47
C SER A 37 -1.46 -0.13 7.35
N VAL A 38 -0.17 -0.31 7.61
CA VAL A 38 0.85 0.73 7.46
C VAL A 38 2.00 0.13 6.67
N LEU A 39 2.40 0.81 5.59
CA LEU A 39 3.59 0.47 4.81
C LEU A 39 4.66 1.51 5.11
N LEU A 40 5.84 1.06 5.53
CA LEU A 40 7.00 1.90 5.76
C LEU A 40 8.05 1.58 4.70
N LEU A 41 8.55 2.63 4.06
CA LEU A 41 9.64 2.59 3.10
C LEU A 41 10.83 3.30 3.73
N ASP A 42 12.01 2.71 3.60
CA ASP A 42 13.25 3.32 4.09
C ASP A 42 13.58 4.62 3.33
N GLU A 43 14.36 5.47 3.97
CA GLU A 43 14.79 6.76 3.41
C GLU A 43 15.53 6.57 2.08
N GLY A 44 15.30 7.51 1.14
CA GLY A 44 15.86 7.45 -0.22
C GLY A 44 15.01 6.64 -1.22
N ALA A 45 13.92 6.01 -0.79
CA ALA A 45 12.97 5.39 -1.70
C ALA A 45 12.28 6.44 -2.61
N SER A 46 12.05 6.08 -3.87
CA SER A 46 11.21 6.87 -4.78
C SER A 46 9.80 6.32 -4.81
N VAL A 47 8.80 7.21 -4.71
CA VAL A 47 7.38 6.84 -4.68
C VAL A 47 6.66 7.52 -5.83
N GLY A 48 5.80 6.76 -6.52
CA GLY A 48 4.90 7.28 -7.54
C GLY A 48 3.48 6.76 -7.30
N ALA A 49 2.48 7.60 -7.56
CA ALA A 49 1.08 7.24 -7.40
C ALA A 49 0.20 7.84 -8.49
N VAL A 50 -0.95 7.20 -8.71
CA VAL A 50 -2.06 7.74 -9.49
C VAL A 50 -3.29 7.80 -8.60
N PHE A 51 -4.11 8.82 -8.80
CA PHE A 51 -5.27 9.08 -7.96
C PHE A 51 -6.55 9.05 -8.78
N THR A 52 -7.67 8.72 -8.13
CA THR A 52 -8.99 8.73 -8.78
C THR A 52 -9.30 10.11 -9.39
N GLN A 53 -9.86 10.13 -10.61
CA GLN A 53 -10.31 11.35 -11.28
C GLN A 53 -11.74 11.76 -10.87
N ASN A 54 -12.39 11.00 -9.99
CA ASN A 54 -13.74 11.33 -9.53
C ASN A 54 -13.76 12.68 -8.81
N ARG A 55 -14.71 13.54 -9.18
CA ARG A 55 -14.92 14.87 -8.59
C ARG A 55 -15.26 14.79 -7.10
N PHE A 56 -15.89 13.70 -6.65
CA PHE A 56 -16.21 13.44 -5.25
C PHE A 56 -15.11 12.57 -4.60
N CYS A 57 -13.88 13.09 -4.58
CA CYS A 57 -12.74 12.40 -3.97
C CYS A 57 -12.75 12.55 -2.44
N ALA A 58 -12.33 11.49 -1.74
CA ALA A 58 -12.23 11.51 -0.28
C ALA A 58 -11.05 12.37 0.17
N ALA A 59 -11.14 12.98 1.36
CA ALA A 59 -10.07 13.77 1.99
C ALA A 59 -8.66 13.13 1.91
N PRO A 60 -8.44 11.83 2.19
CA PRO A 60 -7.10 11.24 2.09
C PRO A 60 -6.51 11.27 0.68
N VAL A 61 -7.34 11.26 -0.36
CA VAL A 61 -6.84 11.39 -1.75
C VAL A 61 -6.21 12.76 -1.98
N GLN A 62 -6.77 13.81 -1.37
CA GLN A 62 -6.23 15.17 -1.48
C GLN A 62 -4.88 15.26 -0.77
N ILE A 63 -4.80 14.77 0.46
CA ILE A 63 -3.55 14.74 1.24
C ILE A 63 -2.46 13.98 0.49
N CYS A 64 -2.75 12.80 -0.05
CA CYS A 64 -1.73 12.03 -0.77
C CYS A 64 -1.21 12.72 -2.03
N ARG A 65 -2.02 13.55 -2.71
CA ARG A 65 -1.56 14.35 -3.87
C ARG A 65 -0.64 15.51 -3.49
N GLU A 66 -0.77 16.01 -2.27
CA GLU A 66 0.06 17.11 -1.78
C GLU A 66 1.44 16.62 -1.31
N HIS A 67 1.54 15.33 -0.94
CA HIS A 67 2.75 14.71 -0.39
C HIS A 67 3.54 13.87 -1.42
N LEU A 68 3.06 13.76 -2.66
CA LEU A 68 3.68 13.01 -3.76
C LEU A 68 3.77 13.88 -5.01
#